data_AF-F6RE92-F1
#
_entry.id   AF-F6RE92-F1
#
_cell.length_a   1.000
_cell.length_b   1.000
_cell.length_c   1.000
_cell.angle_alpha   90.00
_cell.angle_beta   90.00
_cell.angle_gamma   90.00
#
_symmetry.space_group_name_H-M   'P 1'
#
loop_
_entity.id
_entity.type
_entity.pdbx_description
1 polymer ?
#
loop_
_entity_poly.entity_id
_entity_poly.type
_entity_poly.pdbx_seq_one_letter_code
_entity_poly.pdbx_strand_id
1 'polypeptide(L)'
;MHRLAVYHLNVVDVLHMQTIYLDADEQPHDNGRYGIDWITWHWTAWQECDRCDVAGERRRYGFCYTSETSLDDVIGRRLPCRSRLLPEVKRQRLMRFHDYVAIASCTSRCKKKPDHYYVDANTGKLPVVPHQVTRQLIQQTTGSSVNLSCTDASPNSAVGWQFINGSMGNVVHLTKYAVNRKQLLHIATSIRQDDSLYIESISNTNKGYYVCYADQQLVASYRLQVTSGLFDLNMFLDSLIYLVLFIVILVFVMTAIAVIRSGLFRDTKY
;
A
#
# COMPACT_ATOMS: atom_id res chain seq x y z
N MET A 1 7.74 -49.25 11.51
CA MET A 1 6.40 -48.75 11.16
C MET A 1 6.44 -47.22 11.15
N HIS A 2 6.43 -46.59 9.99
CA HIS A 2 6.32 -45.12 9.90
C HIS A 2 4.84 -44.73 9.96
N ARG A 3 4.49 -43.86 10.91
CA ARG A 3 3.15 -43.26 10.97
C ARG A 3 3.05 -42.23 9.84
N LEU A 4 2.26 -42.55 8.83
CA LEU A 4 1.82 -41.59 7.82
C LEU A 4 0.82 -40.63 8.50
N ALA A 5 1.17 -39.35 8.58
CA ALA A 5 0.23 -38.31 8.95
C ALA A 5 -0.43 -37.78 7.66
N VAL A 6 -1.74 -37.92 7.56
CA VAL A 6 -2.53 -37.35 6.46
C VAL A 6 -3.07 -36.00 6.90
N TYR A 7 -2.64 -34.94 6.22
CA TYR A 7 -3.13 -33.59 6.44
C TYR A 7 -4.17 -33.25 5.39
N HIS A 8 -5.29 -32.69 5.83
CA HIS A 8 -6.30 -32.16 4.92
C HIS A 8 -6.19 -30.64 4.95
N LEU A 9 -5.69 -30.09 3.84
CA LEU A 9 -5.56 -28.65 3.64
C LEU A 9 -6.83 -28.16 2.94
N ASN A 10 -7.41 -27.09 3.48
CA ASN A 10 -8.54 -26.41 2.87
C ASN A 10 -8.06 -25.03 2.44
N VAL A 11 -7.93 -24.82 1.14
CA VAL A 11 -7.44 -23.56 0.57
C VAL A 11 -8.64 -22.65 0.37
N VAL A 12 -8.59 -21.48 1.00
CA VAL A 12 -9.57 -20.41 0.79
C VAL A 12 -8.98 -19.47 -0.25
N ASP A 13 -9.70 -19.24 -1.35
CA ASP A 13 -9.15 -18.53 -2.52
C ASP A 13 -8.86 -17.04 -2.25
N VAL A 14 -9.66 -16.42 -1.38
CA VAL A 14 -9.52 -15.00 -1.03
C VAL A 14 -9.75 -14.82 0.46
N LEU A 15 -8.68 -14.41 1.16
CA LEU A 15 -8.78 -13.92 2.52
C LEU A 15 -9.40 -12.52 2.48
N HIS A 16 -10.55 -12.36 3.10
CA HIS A 16 -11.20 -11.05 3.20
C HIS A 16 -11.03 -10.56 4.63
N MET A 17 -9.91 -9.86 4.79
CA MET A 17 -9.36 -9.35 6.04
C MET A 17 -9.81 -7.92 6.31
N GLN A 18 -10.41 -7.72 7.48
CA GLN A 18 -10.65 -6.41 8.07
C GLN A 18 -9.49 -6.08 9.01
N THR A 19 -8.95 -4.86 8.91
CA THR A 19 -7.92 -4.39 9.86
C THR A 19 -8.61 -3.82 11.10
N ILE A 20 -8.10 -4.18 12.28
CA ILE A 20 -8.51 -3.61 13.56
C ILE A 20 -7.29 -3.07 14.32
N TYR A 21 -7.47 -1.93 14.99
CA TYR A 21 -6.42 -1.25 15.72
C TYR A 21 -6.69 -1.32 17.23
N LEU A 22 -5.90 -2.14 17.93
CA LEU A 22 -6.15 -2.40 19.35
C LEU A 22 -5.86 -1.19 20.24
N ASP A 23 -4.93 -0.31 19.84
CA ASP A 23 -4.62 0.93 20.59
C ASP A 23 -5.72 2.00 20.44
N ALA A 24 -6.65 1.82 19.50
CA ALA A 24 -7.82 2.69 19.30
C ALA A 24 -9.11 2.09 19.86
N ASP A 25 -8.99 1.10 20.75
CA ASP A 25 -10.10 0.35 21.34
C ASP A 25 -11.03 -0.33 20.32
N GLU A 26 -10.56 -0.57 19.09
CA GLU A 26 -11.30 -1.36 18.11
C GLU A 26 -11.28 -2.84 18.50
N GLN A 27 -12.45 -3.47 18.53
CA GLN A 27 -12.61 -4.86 18.95
C GLN A 27 -13.09 -5.75 17.80
N PRO A 28 -12.54 -6.97 17.66
CA PRO A 28 -13.12 -7.97 16.78
C PRO A 28 -14.46 -8.45 17.34
N HIS A 29 -15.22 -9.19 16.53
CA HIS A 29 -16.38 -9.92 17.05
C HIS A 29 -15.96 -10.99 18.07
N ASP A 30 -16.79 -11.20 19.08
CA ASP A 30 -16.59 -12.23 20.10
C ASP A 30 -16.99 -13.61 19.61
N ASN A 31 -16.25 -14.64 20.06
CA ASN A 31 -16.64 -16.02 19.82
C ASN A 31 -18.03 -16.28 20.41
N GLY A 32 -18.95 -16.82 19.61
CA GLY A 32 -20.30 -17.02 20.10
C GLY A 32 -21.29 -17.46 19.05
N ARG A 33 -22.57 -17.46 19.46
CA ARG A 33 -23.68 -17.85 18.61
C ARG A 33 -24.25 -16.63 17.90
N TYR A 34 -24.26 -16.67 16.57
CA TYR A 34 -24.83 -15.63 15.74
C TYR A 34 -25.98 -16.19 14.89
N GLY A 35 -27.18 -16.17 15.46
CA GLY A 35 -28.34 -16.87 14.89
C GLY A 35 -28.21 -18.38 15.10
N ILE A 36 -28.26 -19.15 14.01
CA ILE A 36 -28.10 -20.61 14.08
C ILE A 36 -26.65 -21.07 14.03
N ASP A 37 -25.74 -20.18 13.60
CA ASP A 37 -24.33 -20.51 13.35
C ASP A 37 -23.48 -20.17 14.58
N TRP A 38 -22.62 -21.12 15.00
CA TRP A 38 -21.59 -20.87 16.01
C TRP A 38 -20.31 -20.43 15.30
N ILE A 39 -19.79 -19.26 15.67
CA ILE A 39 -18.64 -18.63 15.02
C ILE A 39 -17.51 -18.45 16.03
N THR A 40 -16.30 -18.77 15.58
CA THR A 40 -15.09 -18.63 16.38
C THR A 40 -13.97 -18.02 15.55
N TRP A 41 -13.25 -17.07 16.11
CA TRP A 41 -12.00 -16.55 15.56
C TRP A 41 -10.81 -17.23 16.21
N HIS A 42 -10.00 -17.86 15.37
CA HIS A 42 -8.74 -18.46 15.77
C HIS A 42 -7.60 -17.51 15.45
N TRP A 43 -6.92 -17.06 16.50
CA TRP A 43 -5.83 -16.09 16.40
C TRP A 43 -4.48 -16.78 16.28
N THR A 44 -3.64 -16.28 15.38
CA THR A 44 -2.22 -16.62 15.37
C THR A 44 -1.53 -16.03 16.60
N ALA A 45 -0.32 -16.52 16.87
CA ALA A 45 0.60 -15.79 17.73
C ALA A 45 0.80 -14.36 17.18
N TRP A 46 1.13 -13.45 18.10
CA TRP A 46 1.66 -12.15 17.71
C TRP A 46 2.98 -12.36 16.96
N GLN A 47 3.14 -11.61 15.87
CA GLN A 47 4.45 -11.42 15.29
C GLN A 47 5.36 -10.68 16.28
N GLU A 48 6.65 -10.79 16.04
CA GLU A 48 7.63 -9.93 16.68
C GLU A 48 7.34 -8.45 16.38
N CYS A 49 7.94 -7.56 17.16
CA CYS A 49 7.84 -6.13 16.89
C CYS A 49 8.63 -5.80 15.60
N ASP A 50 8.05 -5.01 14.70
CA ASP A 50 8.66 -4.62 13.42
C ASP A 50 10.01 -3.88 13.58
N ARG A 51 10.24 -3.33 14.78
CA ARG A 51 11.48 -2.70 15.21
C ARG A 51 11.70 -2.88 16.71
N CYS A 52 12.90 -2.52 17.14
CA CYS A 52 13.33 -2.63 18.52
C CYS A 52 13.93 -1.32 19.03
N ASP A 53 14.03 -1.19 20.35
CA ASP A 53 14.51 -0.04 21.13
C ASP A 53 13.72 1.28 20.94
N VAL A 54 12.71 1.29 20.06
CA VAL A 54 11.76 2.39 19.84
C VAL A 54 10.33 1.85 19.74
N ALA A 55 9.33 2.74 19.76
CA ALA A 55 7.93 2.37 19.55
C ALA A 55 7.72 1.83 18.12
N GLY A 56 7.21 0.61 18.03
CA GLY A 56 6.94 -0.12 16.79
C GLY A 56 5.51 -0.65 16.70
N GLU A 57 5.27 -1.45 15.67
CA GLU A 57 4.00 -2.13 15.41
C GLU A 57 4.22 -3.64 15.36
N ARG A 58 3.23 -4.38 15.84
CA ARG A 58 3.13 -5.84 15.68
C ARG A 58 1.73 -6.19 15.23
N ARG A 59 1.60 -7.36 14.60
CA ARG A 59 0.32 -7.85 14.10
C ARG A 59 0.08 -9.31 14.45
N ARG A 60 -1.19 -9.69 14.40
CA ARG A 60 -1.65 -11.09 14.39
C ARG A 60 -2.87 -11.22 13.51
N TYR A 61 -3.12 -12.43 13.06
CA TYR A 61 -4.23 -12.74 12.16
C TYR A 61 -5.29 -13.54 12.92
N GLY A 62 -6.56 -13.16 12.75
CA GLY A 62 -7.71 -13.85 13.31
C GLY A 62 -8.54 -14.43 12.18
N PHE A 63 -8.64 -15.75 12.11
CA PHE A 63 -9.38 -16.43 11.03
C PHE A 63 -10.74 -16.89 11.52
N CYS A 64 -11.79 -16.63 10.72
CA CYS A 64 -13.17 -16.99 11.03
C CYS A 64 -13.42 -18.47 10.74
N TYR A 65 -13.96 -19.17 11.73
CA TYR A 65 -14.40 -20.56 11.61
C TYR A 65 -15.84 -20.75 12.09
N THR A 66 -16.50 -21.76 11.52
CA THR A 66 -17.80 -22.24 11.98
C THR A 66 -17.78 -23.77 12.14
N SER A 67 -18.63 -24.29 13.01
CA SER A 67 -18.87 -25.73 13.10
C SER A 67 -19.80 -26.20 11.98
N GLU A 68 -19.47 -27.33 11.35
CA GLU A 68 -20.36 -28.03 10.42
C GLU A 68 -20.60 -29.45 10.92
N THR A 69 -21.88 -29.82 11.09
CA THR A 69 -22.29 -31.12 11.63
C THR A 69 -22.69 -32.10 10.52
N SER A 70 -22.81 -31.63 9.27
CA SER A 70 -23.38 -32.41 8.16
C SER A 70 -22.36 -33.10 7.23
N LEU A 71 -21.05 -32.87 7.42
CA LEU A 71 -20.04 -33.69 6.75
C LEU A 71 -19.83 -34.96 7.58
N ASP A 72 -20.25 -36.10 7.02
CA ASP A 72 -20.21 -37.43 7.63
C ASP A 72 -19.00 -37.65 8.55
N ASP A 73 -19.31 -37.92 9.81
CA ASP A 73 -18.62 -38.52 10.99
C ASP A 73 -17.09 -38.71 11.07
N VAL A 74 -16.31 -38.49 10.02
CA VAL A 74 -14.87 -38.74 10.07
C VAL A 74 -14.13 -37.60 10.75
N ILE A 75 -14.62 -36.36 10.70
CA ILE A 75 -13.86 -35.24 11.28
C ILE A 75 -14.79 -34.08 11.65
N GLY A 76 -15.12 -33.96 12.95
CA GLY A 76 -15.80 -32.81 13.56
C GLY A 76 -14.99 -31.51 13.41
N ARG A 77 -14.88 -31.03 12.17
CA ARG A 77 -13.98 -29.95 11.78
C ARG A 77 -14.70 -28.61 11.86
N ARG A 78 -14.03 -27.67 12.51
CA ARG A 78 -14.25 -26.26 12.29
C ARG A 78 -13.81 -25.94 10.86
N LEU A 79 -14.73 -25.44 10.04
CA LEU A 79 -14.44 -25.01 8.68
C LEU A 79 -14.26 -23.50 8.64
N PRO A 80 -13.31 -22.98 7.83
CA PRO A 80 -13.23 -21.55 7.57
C PRO A 80 -14.59 -21.03 7.08
N CYS A 81 -15.03 -19.86 7.56
CA CYS A 81 -16.36 -19.30 7.25
C CYS A 81 -16.64 -19.12 5.74
N ARG A 82 -15.58 -19.04 4.93
CA ARG A 82 -15.63 -18.90 3.46
C ARG A 82 -15.28 -20.17 2.70
N SER A 83 -15.13 -21.29 3.39
CA SER A 83 -14.79 -22.54 2.73
C SER A 83 -15.86 -22.97 1.75
N ARG A 84 -15.43 -23.47 0.58
CA ARG A 84 -16.30 -24.11 -0.43
C ARG A 84 -16.90 -25.43 0.06
N LEU A 85 -16.41 -25.99 1.17
CA LEU A 85 -16.98 -27.18 1.80
C LEU A 85 -18.25 -26.89 2.60
N LEU A 86 -18.54 -25.61 2.87
CA LEU A 86 -19.80 -25.21 3.51
C LEU A 86 -20.93 -25.20 2.49
N PRO A 87 -22.16 -25.60 2.87
CA PRO A 87 -23.34 -25.42 2.03
C PRO A 87 -23.48 -23.96 1.58
N GLU A 88 -23.81 -23.74 0.31
CA GLU A 88 -23.79 -22.40 -0.31
C GLU A 88 -24.60 -21.37 0.48
N VAL A 89 -25.81 -21.74 0.92
CA VAL A 89 -26.68 -20.87 1.73
C VAL A 89 -26.01 -20.46 3.04
N LYS A 90 -25.34 -21.41 3.72
CA LYS A 90 -24.61 -21.11 4.95
C LYS A 90 -23.40 -20.23 4.65
N ARG A 91 -22.61 -20.58 3.65
CA ARG A 91 -21.45 -19.80 3.21
C ARG A 91 -21.83 -18.34 2.93
N GLN A 92 -22.91 -18.10 2.19
CA GLN A 92 -23.43 -16.76 1.91
C GLN A 92 -23.82 -15.99 3.17
N ARG A 93 -24.53 -16.62 4.13
CA ARG A 93 -24.83 -15.98 5.43
C ARG A 93 -23.57 -15.60 6.20
N LEU A 94 -22.52 -16.43 6.10
CA LEU A 94 -21.27 -16.25 6.83
C LEU A 94 -20.31 -15.24 6.17
N MET A 95 -20.58 -14.81 4.93
CA MET A 95 -19.75 -13.80 4.25
C MET A 95 -19.65 -12.47 5.01
N ARG A 96 -20.63 -12.16 5.87
CA ARG A 96 -20.64 -10.98 6.75
C ARG A 96 -19.56 -11.01 7.84
N PHE A 97 -19.04 -12.19 8.16
CA PHE A 97 -17.98 -12.34 9.15
C PHE A 97 -16.62 -12.22 8.46
N HIS A 98 -15.79 -11.35 9.00
CA HIS A 98 -14.49 -11.03 8.44
C HIS A 98 -13.41 -11.86 9.13
N ASP A 99 -12.36 -12.15 8.37
CA ASP A 99 -11.06 -12.46 8.99
C ASP A 99 -10.46 -11.13 9.46
N TYR A 100 -9.58 -11.15 10.44
CA TYR A 100 -9.04 -9.96 11.07
C TYR A 100 -7.53 -9.89 10.95
N VAL A 101 -7.02 -8.68 10.76
CA VAL A 101 -5.63 -8.31 11.05
C VAL A 101 -5.66 -7.36 12.23
N ALA A 102 -5.22 -7.82 13.39
CA ALA A 102 -5.10 -6.97 14.57
C ALA A 102 -3.70 -6.35 14.59
N ILE A 103 -3.66 -5.02 14.67
CA ILE A 103 -2.42 -4.24 14.78
C ILE A 103 -2.38 -3.60 16.17
N ALA A 104 -1.23 -3.69 16.82
CA ALA A 104 -0.99 -3.07 18.11
C ALA A 104 0.42 -2.47 18.16
N SER A 105 0.56 -1.42 18.95
CA SER A 105 1.83 -0.87 19.36
C SER A 105 2.66 -1.92 20.13
N CYS A 106 3.97 -1.83 19.99
CA CYS A 106 4.91 -2.65 20.74
C CYS A 106 6.21 -1.91 21.02
N THR A 107 6.93 -2.39 22.02
CA THR A 107 8.31 -1.99 22.30
C THR A 107 9.06 -3.25 22.66
N SER A 108 10.14 -3.53 21.95
CA SER A 108 10.97 -4.73 22.15
C SER A 108 12.44 -4.32 22.20
N ARG A 109 13.29 -5.13 22.84
CA ARG A 109 14.75 -4.91 22.83
C ARG A 109 15.38 -5.63 21.65
N CYS A 110 16.40 -5.03 21.04
CA CYS A 110 17.08 -5.66 19.92
C CYS A 110 17.84 -6.92 20.35
N LYS A 111 17.55 -8.07 19.73
CA LYS A 111 18.19 -9.37 20.05
C LYS A 111 19.68 -9.40 19.68
N LYS A 112 20.04 -8.65 18.64
CA LYS A 112 21.41 -8.27 18.28
C LYS A 112 21.36 -6.78 18.00
N LYS A 113 22.30 -5.97 18.49
CA LYS A 113 22.52 -4.65 17.91
C LYS A 113 23.02 -4.92 16.49
N PRO A 114 22.27 -4.62 15.43
CA PRO A 114 22.84 -4.73 14.11
C PRO A 114 23.95 -3.70 14.04
N ASP A 115 25.16 -4.13 13.69
CA ASP A 115 26.14 -3.21 13.11
C ASP A 115 25.46 -2.62 11.85
N HIS A 116 24.93 -1.41 11.98
CA HIS A 116 24.58 -0.51 10.87
C HIS A 116 23.38 -0.84 9.95
N TYR A 117 22.32 -1.50 10.42
CA TYR A 117 21.14 -1.73 9.57
C TYR A 117 19.94 -0.81 9.84
N TYR A 118 19.83 -0.12 10.96
CA TYR A 118 18.87 0.97 11.11
C TYR A 118 19.57 2.29 10.76
N VAL A 119 18.94 3.15 9.96
CA VAL A 119 19.46 4.52 9.83
C VAL A 119 19.27 5.20 11.17
N ASP A 120 20.37 5.50 11.85
CA ASP A 120 20.33 6.30 13.06
C ASP A 120 19.78 7.67 12.69
N ALA A 121 18.56 7.97 13.16
CA ALA A 121 17.87 9.23 12.94
C ALA A 121 18.71 10.45 13.37
N ASN A 122 19.69 10.25 14.27
CA ASN A 122 20.60 11.29 14.74
C ASN A 122 21.77 11.56 13.79
N THR A 123 22.15 10.61 12.94
CA THR A 123 23.31 10.76 12.02
C THR A 123 22.91 10.91 10.57
N GLY A 124 21.71 10.44 10.19
CA GLY A 124 21.17 10.51 8.84
C GLY A 124 22.00 9.84 7.75
N LYS A 125 22.99 9.04 8.13
CA LYS A 125 23.86 8.31 7.20
C LYS A 125 23.11 7.10 6.63
N LEU A 126 23.05 7.00 5.31
CA LEU A 126 22.42 5.87 4.62
C LEU A 126 22.96 4.54 5.16
N PRO A 127 22.09 3.53 5.31
CA PRO A 127 22.50 2.25 5.86
C PRO A 127 23.43 1.59 4.84
N VAL A 128 24.46 0.91 5.35
CA VAL A 128 25.30 0.05 4.52
C VAL A 128 24.42 -1.09 4.04
N VAL A 129 24.17 -1.15 2.74
CA VAL A 129 23.30 -2.18 2.18
C VAL A 129 24.09 -3.50 2.20
N PRO A 130 23.59 -4.57 2.85
CA PRO A 130 24.22 -5.88 2.80
C PRO A 130 24.43 -6.32 1.35
N HIS A 131 25.47 -7.10 1.08
CA HIS A 131 25.72 -7.62 -0.28
C HIS A 131 24.54 -8.39 -0.90
N GLN A 132 23.66 -8.94 -0.07
CA GLN A 132 22.47 -9.69 -0.48
C GLN A 132 21.30 -8.79 -0.93
N VAL A 133 21.32 -7.50 -0.58
CA VAL A 133 20.28 -6.54 -0.96
C VAL A 133 20.88 -5.54 -1.95
N THR A 134 20.21 -5.31 -3.07
CA THR A 134 20.64 -4.30 -4.04
C THR A 134 19.68 -3.12 -4.01
N ARG A 135 20.23 -1.90 -4.00
CA ARG A 135 19.40 -0.69 -4.06
C ARG A 135 18.82 -0.51 -5.46
N GLN A 136 17.51 -0.62 -5.58
CA GLN A 136 16.78 -0.47 -6.83
C GLN A 136 16.50 1.01 -7.11
N LEU A 137 16.78 1.47 -8.33
CA LEU A 137 16.46 2.83 -8.77
C LEU A 137 15.07 2.84 -9.41
N ILE A 138 14.15 3.61 -8.83
CA ILE A 138 12.82 3.80 -9.39
C ILE A 138 12.68 5.24 -9.85
N GLN A 139 12.45 5.43 -11.15
CA GLN A 139 12.21 6.74 -11.75
C GLN A 139 10.71 6.89 -12.00
N GLN A 140 10.14 7.99 -11.51
CA GLN A 140 8.70 8.27 -11.61
C GLN A 140 8.48 9.72 -12.02
N THR A 141 7.41 9.96 -12.78
CA THR A 141 6.99 11.32 -13.16
C THR A 141 6.09 11.92 -12.09
N THR A 142 6.10 13.24 -11.95
CA THR A 142 5.16 13.94 -11.07
C THR A 142 3.71 13.55 -11.42
N GLY A 143 2.92 13.17 -10.42
CA GLY A 143 1.52 12.73 -10.56
C GLY A 143 1.33 11.23 -10.76
N SER A 144 2.39 10.47 -11.07
CA SER A 144 2.33 9.00 -11.18
C SER A 144 2.17 8.31 -9.82
N SER A 145 1.98 6.99 -9.84
CA SER A 145 1.92 6.16 -8.63
C SER A 145 2.96 5.04 -8.68
N VAL A 146 3.39 4.59 -7.49
CA VAL A 146 4.36 3.50 -7.36
C VAL A 146 3.98 2.59 -6.21
N ASN A 147 4.30 1.32 -6.39
CA ASN A 147 4.11 0.27 -5.41
C ASN A 147 5.46 -0.41 -5.14
N LEU A 148 5.98 -0.23 -3.93
CA LEU A 148 7.27 -0.80 -3.51
C LEU A 148 7.01 -2.07 -2.70
N SER A 149 7.42 -3.22 -3.22
CA SER A 149 7.27 -4.49 -2.53
C SER A 149 8.38 -4.72 -1.50
N CYS A 150 8.10 -5.51 -0.47
CA CYS A 150 9.12 -5.98 0.47
C CYS A 150 9.45 -7.44 0.13
N THR A 151 10.40 -7.64 -0.77
CA THR A 151 10.42 -8.82 -1.66
C THR A 151 10.86 -10.15 -1.04
N ASP A 152 11.28 -10.19 0.23
CA ASP A 152 11.71 -11.41 0.92
C ASP A 152 11.05 -11.61 2.29
N ALA A 153 9.98 -10.86 2.58
CA ALA A 153 9.26 -11.00 3.83
C ALA A 153 8.34 -12.25 3.80
N SER A 154 8.46 -13.11 4.81
CA SER A 154 7.47 -14.17 5.04
C SER A 154 6.12 -13.53 5.40
N PRO A 155 4.96 -14.17 5.12
CA PRO A 155 3.66 -13.71 5.60
C PRO A 155 3.62 -13.52 7.13
N ASN A 156 4.50 -14.20 7.86
CA ASN A 156 4.62 -14.11 9.31
C ASN A 156 5.71 -13.13 9.79
N SER A 157 6.48 -12.53 8.89
CA SER A 157 7.54 -11.60 9.25
C SER A 157 6.95 -10.27 9.71
N ALA A 158 7.60 -9.69 10.72
CA ALA A 158 7.31 -8.34 11.17
C ALA A 158 7.96 -7.34 10.20
N VAL A 159 7.12 -6.69 9.38
CA VAL A 159 7.58 -5.78 8.31
C VAL A 159 7.49 -4.32 8.75
N GLY A 160 8.58 -3.58 8.58
CA GLY A 160 8.68 -2.15 8.87
C GLY A 160 9.30 -1.36 7.73
N TRP A 161 8.79 -0.15 7.49
CA TRP A 161 9.29 0.75 6.44
C TRP A 161 9.96 1.99 7.02
N GLN A 162 11.02 2.45 6.35
CA GLN A 162 11.68 3.71 6.63
C GLN A 162 11.81 4.54 5.36
N PHE A 163 11.60 5.84 5.50
CA PHE A 163 11.90 6.84 4.49
C PHE A 163 13.08 7.70 4.95
N ILE A 164 14.05 7.90 4.07
CA ILE A 164 15.20 8.76 4.32
C ILE A 164 15.20 9.84 3.25
N ASN A 165 15.06 11.09 3.69
CA ASN A 165 15.18 12.22 2.79
C ASN A 165 16.65 12.39 2.35
N GLY A 166 16.90 12.26 1.05
CA GLY A 166 18.24 12.17 0.49
C GLY A 166 19.13 13.40 0.67
N SER A 167 18.59 14.56 1.05
CA SER A 167 19.37 15.79 1.30
C SER A 167 19.58 16.12 2.78
N MET A 168 18.68 15.67 3.66
CA MET A 168 18.68 16.05 5.08
C MET A 168 19.04 14.90 6.02
N GLY A 169 19.08 13.66 5.52
CA GLY A 169 19.36 12.48 6.35
C GLY A 169 18.25 12.15 7.37
N ASN A 170 17.19 12.96 7.45
CA ASN A 170 16.07 12.70 8.36
C ASN A 170 15.43 11.34 8.05
N VAL A 171 15.37 10.50 9.08
CA VAL A 171 14.76 9.17 9.03
C VAL A 171 13.35 9.28 9.56
N VAL A 172 12.40 8.84 8.74
CA VAL A 172 11.00 8.76 9.13
C VAL A 172 10.60 7.29 9.10
N HIS A 173 10.16 6.80 10.24
CA HIS A 173 9.58 5.47 10.29
C HIS A 173 8.13 5.52 9.83
N LEU A 174 7.82 4.75 8.79
CA LEU A 174 6.50 4.64 8.24
C LEU A 174 5.75 3.54 9.00
N THR A 175 4.64 3.89 9.62
CA THR A 175 3.78 2.99 10.41
C THR A 175 2.38 3.00 9.84
N LYS A 176 1.68 1.86 9.85
CA LYS A 176 0.30 1.77 9.35
C LYS A 176 -0.64 2.68 10.15
N TYR A 177 -0.50 2.72 11.48
CA TYR A 177 -1.49 3.42 12.31
C TYR A 177 -1.01 3.87 13.70
N ALA A 178 -0.28 3.04 14.46
CA ALA A 178 -0.21 3.13 15.92
C ALA A 178 0.73 4.20 16.48
N VAL A 179 1.80 4.57 15.76
CA VAL A 179 2.84 5.45 16.33
C VAL A 179 2.91 6.81 15.63
N ASN A 180 2.74 6.88 14.30
CA ASN A 180 2.84 8.16 13.59
C ASN A 180 2.16 8.20 12.20
N ARG A 181 0.84 7.97 12.14
CA ARG A 181 0.08 7.95 10.87
C ARG A 181 0.18 9.25 10.05
N LYS A 182 0.30 10.41 10.70
CA LYS A 182 0.43 11.71 10.01
C LYS A 182 1.70 11.76 9.14
N GLN A 183 2.81 11.25 9.63
CA GLN A 183 4.07 11.21 8.87
C GLN A 183 3.98 10.29 7.66
N LEU A 184 3.30 9.14 7.79
CA LEU A 184 3.03 8.26 6.64
C LEU A 184 2.33 9.06 5.54
N LEU A 185 1.20 9.72 5.84
CA LEU A 185 0.37 10.43 4.85
C LEU A 185 1.09 11.56 4.12
N HIS A 186 2.16 12.12 4.69
CA HIS A 186 2.98 13.13 4.02
C HIS A 186 3.99 12.53 3.01
N ILE A 187 4.33 11.25 3.14
CA ILE A 187 5.40 10.58 2.38
C ILE A 187 4.83 9.50 1.45
N ALA A 188 3.76 8.81 1.88
CA ALA A 188 3.14 7.70 1.19
C ALA A 188 1.63 7.66 1.46
N THR A 189 0.88 7.02 0.58
CA THR A 189 -0.57 6.92 0.70
C THR A 189 -0.97 5.86 1.72
N SER A 190 -0.38 4.67 1.63
CA SER A 190 -0.68 3.57 2.55
C SER A 190 0.39 2.48 2.52
N ILE A 191 0.41 1.64 3.55
CA ILE A 191 1.06 0.34 3.49
C ILE A 191 -0.06 -0.68 3.31
N ARG A 192 -0.03 -1.45 2.22
CA ARG A 192 -1.09 -2.39 1.84
C ARG A 192 -1.07 -3.65 2.73
N GLN A 193 -2.04 -4.54 2.54
CA GLN A 193 -2.18 -5.77 3.32
C GLN A 193 -1.01 -6.75 3.09
N ASP A 194 -0.39 -6.71 1.91
CA ASP A 194 0.81 -7.46 1.51
C ASP A 194 2.12 -6.77 1.95
N ASP A 195 2.04 -5.78 2.84
CA ASP A 195 3.14 -4.94 3.34
C ASP A 195 3.92 -4.15 2.30
N SER A 196 3.40 -4.05 1.09
CA SER A 196 3.95 -3.14 0.10
C SER A 196 3.60 -1.68 0.43
N LEU A 197 4.54 -0.78 0.16
CA LEU A 197 4.36 0.65 0.32
C LEU A 197 3.79 1.26 -0.95
N TYR A 198 2.60 1.82 -0.87
CA TYR A 198 1.92 2.46 -1.99
C TYR A 198 1.98 3.98 -1.86
N ILE A 199 2.43 4.64 -2.94
CA ILE A 199 2.53 6.09 -3.04
C ILE A 199 1.76 6.52 -4.29
N GLU A 200 0.75 7.37 -4.09
CA GLU A 200 -0.07 7.96 -5.14
C GLU A 200 0.31 9.44 -5.36
N SER A 201 0.09 9.94 -6.57
CA SER A 201 0.35 11.34 -6.93
C SER A 201 1.74 11.82 -6.53
N ILE A 202 2.76 11.07 -6.95
CA ILE A 202 4.16 11.30 -6.60
C ILE A 202 4.58 12.74 -6.91
N SER A 203 5.30 13.36 -5.99
CA SER A 203 5.85 14.71 -6.11
C SER A 203 7.30 14.75 -5.65
N ASN A 204 7.96 15.90 -5.81
CA ASN A 204 9.36 16.08 -5.40
C ASN A 204 9.61 15.82 -3.90
N THR A 205 8.58 15.91 -3.04
CA THR A 205 8.72 15.60 -1.60
C THR A 205 8.90 14.10 -1.33
N ASN A 206 8.43 13.24 -2.24
CA ASN A 206 8.55 11.79 -2.12
C ASN A 206 9.95 11.30 -2.57
N LYS A 207 10.77 12.16 -3.16
CA LYS A 207 12.14 11.83 -3.58
C LYS A 207 12.99 11.46 -2.36
N GLY A 208 13.60 10.28 -2.40
CA GLY A 208 14.42 9.81 -1.28
C GLY A 208 14.72 8.32 -1.37
N TYR A 209 15.06 7.75 -0.22
CA TYR A 209 15.31 6.33 -0.08
C TYR A 209 14.22 5.67 0.74
N TYR A 210 13.70 4.56 0.24
CA TYR A 210 12.71 3.75 0.92
C TYR A 210 13.33 2.41 1.26
N VAL A 211 13.24 2.03 2.52
CA VAL A 211 13.96 0.87 3.05
C VAL A 211 12.98 -0.01 3.81
N CYS A 212 12.94 -1.29 3.45
CA CYS A 212 12.09 -2.28 4.09
C CYS A 212 12.91 -3.21 4.97
N TYR A 213 12.40 -3.47 6.16
CA TYR A 213 12.92 -4.45 7.09
C TYR A 213 11.89 -5.55 7.30
N ALA A 214 12.34 -6.80 7.33
CA ALA A 214 11.57 -7.95 7.75
C ALA A 214 12.30 -8.63 8.91
N ASP A 215 11.61 -8.83 10.03
CA ASP A 215 12.19 -9.42 11.26
C ASP A 215 13.51 -8.75 11.69
N GLN A 216 13.54 -7.41 11.60
CA GLN A 216 14.69 -6.56 11.93
C GLN A 216 15.90 -6.73 11.00
N GLN A 217 15.73 -7.35 9.83
CA GLN A 217 16.76 -7.47 8.78
C GLN A 217 16.38 -6.63 7.56
N LEU A 218 17.37 -5.94 7.00
CA LEU A 218 17.19 -5.20 5.76
C LEU A 218 16.97 -6.19 4.61
N VAL A 219 15.82 -6.10 3.95
CA VAL A 219 15.44 -6.99 2.83
C VAL A 219 15.24 -6.25 1.52
N ALA A 220 14.87 -4.96 1.55
CA ALA A 220 14.71 -4.18 0.32
C ALA A 220 15.17 -2.73 0.50
N SER A 221 15.76 -2.16 -0.55
CA SER A 221 16.17 -0.76 -0.60
C SER A 221 15.85 -0.17 -1.97
N TYR A 222 15.16 0.97 -1.97
CA TYR A 222 14.75 1.71 -3.16
C TYR A 222 15.29 3.13 -3.10
N ARG A 223 15.69 3.67 -4.25
CA ARG A 223 15.94 5.09 -4.48
C ARG A 223 14.85 5.60 -5.42
N LEU A 224 13.93 6.40 -4.90
CA LEU A 224 12.90 7.04 -5.72
C LEU A 224 13.44 8.36 -6.25
N GLN A 225 13.53 8.46 -7.57
CA GLN A 225 13.78 9.70 -8.29
C GLN A 225 12.48 10.17 -8.92
N VAL A 226 12.17 11.45 -8.69
CA VAL A 226 11.02 12.11 -9.30
C VAL A 226 11.54 13.03 -10.38
N THR A 227 11.14 12.75 -11.61
CA THR A 227 11.32 13.66 -12.73
C THR A 227 10.06 14.50 -12.81
N SER A 228 10.20 15.82 -12.67
CA SER A 228 9.16 16.71 -13.19
C SER A 228 9.03 16.37 -14.66
N GLY A 229 7.85 15.88 -15.08
CA GLY A 229 7.56 15.83 -16.51
C GLY A 229 7.90 17.23 -17.02
N LEU A 230 8.82 17.31 -17.98
CA LEU A 230 8.96 18.52 -18.78
C LEU A 230 7.54 18.91 -19.15
N PHE A 231 7.12 20.13 -18.79
CA PHE A 231 5.89 20.75 -19.28
C PHE A 231 5.58 20.14 -20.63
N ASP A 232 4.47 19.38 -20.73
CA ASP A 232 4.17 18.58 -21.91
C ASP A 232 4.30 19.50 -23.12
N LEU A 233 5.44 19.43 -23.81
CA LEU A 233 5.82 20.45 -24.79
C LEU A 233 4.81 20.40 -25.93
N ASN A 234 4.21 19.23 -26.15
CA ASN A 234 3.11 19.05 -27.09
C ASN A 234 1.87 19.86 -26.66
N MET A 235 1.49 19.86 -25.38
CA MET A 235 0.37 20.67 -24.88
C MET A 235 0.62 22.19 -25.01
N PHE A 236 1.86 22.62 -24.79
CA PHE A 236 2.25 24.03 -24.94
C PHE A 236 2.36 24.44 -26.42
N LEU A 237 2.94 23.58 -27.27
CA LEU A 237 3.06 23.78 -28.71
C LEU A 237 1.69 23.77 -29.39
N ASP A 238 0.79 22.86 -29.00
CA ASP A 238 -0.59 22.84 -29.50
C ASP A 238 -1.31 24.13 -29.12
N SER A 239 -1.17 24.59 -27.88
CA SER A 239 -1.76 25.87 -27.45
C SER A 239 -1.20 27.07 -28.24
N LEU A 240 0.10 27.07 -28.58
CA LEU A 240 0.70 28.09 -29.43
C LEU A 240 0.17 28.04 -30.86
N ILE A 241 -0.02 26.84 -31.44
CA ILE A 241 -0.59 26.66 -32.78
C ILE A 241 -2.03 27.19 -32.83
N TYR A 242 -2.86 26.88 -31.85
CA TYR A 242 -4.23 27.40 -31.77
C TYR A 242 -4.27 28.92 -31.61
N LEU A 243 -3.35 29.48 -30.81
CA LEU A 243 -3.25 30.93 -30.62
C LEU A 243 -2.84 31.64 -31.93
N VAL A 244 -1.88 31.09 -32.67
CA VAL A 244 -1.47 31.63 -33.98
C VAL A 244 -2.62 31.54 -34.99
N LEU A 245 -3.32 30.40 -35.07
CA LEU A 245 -4.49 30.24 -35.95
C LEU A 245 -5.60 31.25 -35.62
N PHE A 246 -5.86 31.47 -34.33
CA PHE A 246 -6.84 32.46 -33.88
C PHE A 246 -6.47 33.88 -34.31
N ILE A 247 -5.20 34.28 -34.16
CA ILE A 247 -4.71 35.59 -34.61
C ILE A 247 -4.85 35.73 -36.14
N VAL A 248 -4.49 34.71 -36.92
CA VAL A 248 -4.62 34.73 -38.38
C VAL A 248 -6.07 34.91 -38.81
N ILE A 249 -6.99 34.18 -38.18
CA ILE A 249 -8.43 34.30 -38.44
C ILE A 249 -8.93 35.71 -38.09
N LEU A 250 -8.53 36.27 -36.95
CA LEU A 250 -8.91 37.63 -36.56
C LEU A 250 -8.43 38.67 -37.57
N VAL A 251 -7.19 38.56 -38.05
CA VAL A 251 -6.66 39.48 -39.07
C VAL A 251 -7.46 39.34 -40.37
N PHE A 252 -7.76 38.12 -40.81
CA PHE A 252 -8.60 37.88 -42.00
C PHE A 252 -9.99 38.49 -41.85
N VAL A 253 -10.65 38.29 -40.71
CA VAL A 253 -11.97 38.87 -40.44
C VAL A 253 -11.91 40.39 -40.42
N MET A 254 -10.92 40.98 -39.76
CA MET A 254 -10.77 42.45 -39.71
C MET A 254 -10.49 43.05 -41.08
N THR A 255 -9.64 42.41 -41.91
CA THR A 255 -9.39 42.85 -43.29
C THR A 255 -10.65 42.72 -44.16
N ALA A 256 -11.41 41.62 -44.05
CA ALA A 256 -12.68 41.46 -44.76
C ALA A 256 -13.72 42.53 -44.35
N ILE A 257 -13.85 42.81 -43.05
CA ILE A 257 -14.73 43.89 -42.55
C ILE A 257 -14.27 45.26 -43.09
N ALA A 258 -12.97 45.52 -43.12
CA ALA A 258 -12.42 46.76 -43.65
C ALA A 258 -12.73 46.93 -45.15
N VAL A 259 -12.60 45.86 -45.95
CA VAL A 259 -12.92 45.86 -47.39
C VAL A 259 -14.42 46.04 -47.65
N ILE A 260 -15.28 45.39 -46.85
CA ILE A 260 -16.74 45.57 -46.94
C ILE A 260 -17.10 47.02 -46.57
N ARG A 261 -16.49 47.59 -45.52
CA ARG A 261 -16.71 48.98 -45.11
C ARG A 261 -16.16 50.00 -46.10
N SER A 262 -15.06 49.70 -46.80
CA SER A 262 -14.45 50.61 -47.77
C SER A 262 -15.20 50.67 -49.10
N GLY A 263 -16.32 49.94 -49.26
CA GLY A 263 -17.25 50.15 -50.36
C GLY A 263 -16.78 49.67 -51.74
N LEU A 264 -15.75 48.82 -51.81
CA LEU A 264 -15.16 48.33 -53.07
C LEU A 264 -16.09 47.47 -53.95
N PHE A 265 -17.32 47.20 -53.51
CA PHE A 265 -18.35 46.48 -54.28
C PHE A 265 -19.55 47.34 -54.71
N ARG A 266 -19.50 48.67 -54.54
CA ARG A 266 -20.65 49.54 -54.84
C ARG A 266 -20.62 50.22 -56.21
N ASP A 267 -19.70 49.84 -57.11
CA ASP A 267 -19.66 50.35 -58.49
C ASP A 267 -19.57 49.23 -59.54
N THR A 268 -20.59 48.38 -59.60
CA THR A 268 -20.97 47.71 -60.84
C THR A 268 -22.47 47.87 -61.04
N LYS A 269 -22.87 49.02 -61.57
CA LYS A 269 -24.15 49.16 -62.28
C LYS A 269 -23.87 49.06 -63.78
N TYR A 270 -24.49 48.05 -64.37
CA TYR A 270 -24.79 47.94 -65.80
C TYR A 270 -25.57 49.18 -66.29
#